data_AF-A0AAU8NEF9-F1
#
_entry.id   AF-A0AAU8NEF9-F1
#
_cell.length_a   1.000
_cell.length_b   1.000
_cell.length_c   1.000
_cell.angle_alpha   90.00
_cell.angle_beta   90.00
_cell.angle_gamma   90.00
#
_symmetry.space_group_name_H-M   'P 1'
#
loop_
_entity.id
_entity.type
_entity.pdbx_description
1 polymer ?
#
loop_
_entity_poly.entity_id
_entity_poly.type
_entity_poly.pdbx_seq_one_letter_code
_entity_poly.pdbx_strand_id
1 'polypeptide(L)'
;MNPELLNRLTGIGGIIVGLLLAVVIMFLARGISRRQHGLDERYLYCLTKAKAFSWNATTVSLALAWIIAVMLDGISLSFFMITALFVIHCLSSLAANFYYSARN
;
A
#
# COMPACT_ATOMS: atom_id res chain seq x y z
N MET A 1 -30.76 8.08 -15.72
CA MET A 1 -29.66 8.45 -14.81
C MET A 1 -28.51 8.98 -15.65
N ASN A 2 -27.92 10.13 -15.30
CA ASN A 2 -26.82 10.71 -16.09
C ASN A 2 -25.61 9.74 -16.06
N PRO A 3 -25.04 9.32 -17.21
CA PRO A 3 -23.88 8.42 -17.25
C PRO A 3 -22.67 8.97 -16.46
N GLU A 4 -22.50 10.29 -16.42
CA GLU A 4 -21.42 10.92 -15.66
C GLU A 4 -21.62 10.76 -14.14
N LEU A 5 -22.85 10.93 -13.67
CA LEU A 5 -23.19 10.71 -12.26
C LEU A 5 -22.98 9.24 -11.87
N LEU A 6 -23.36 8.30 -12.73
CA LEU A 6 -23.13 6.88 -12.49
C LEU A 6 -21.64 6.57 -12.36
N ASN A 7 -20.79 7.09 -13.25
CA ASN A 7 -19.33 6.87 -13.18
C ASN A 7 -18.69 7.44 -11.90
N ARG A 8 -19.15 8.60 -11.43
CA ARG A 8 -18.67 9.18 -10.17
C ARG A 8 -19.08 8.31 -8.97
N LEU A 9 -20.33 7.84 -8.96
CA LEU A 9 -20.84 6.98 -7.89
C LEU A 9 -20.18 5.60 -7.88
N THR A 10 -19.91 5.00 -9.04
CA THR A 10 -19.17 3.73 -9.12
C THR A 10 -17.73 3.90 -8.64
N GLY A 11 -17.05 5.00 -9.00
CA GLY A 11 -15.73 5.33 -8.48
C GLY A 11 -15.69 5.46 -6.95
N ILE A 12 -16.64 6.21 -6.37
CA ILE A 12 -16.77 6.34 -4.91
C ILE A 12 -17.10 4.99 -4.25
N GLY A 13 -18.01 4.22 -4.84
CA GLY A 13 -18.34 2.88 -4.38
C GLY A 13 -17.13 1.97 -4.32
N GLY A 14 -16.26 2.01 -5.34
CA GLY A 14 -14.99 1.28 -5.36
C GLY A 14 -14.07 1.65 -4.20
N ILE A 15 -13.95 2.94 -3.87
CA ILE A 15 -13.15 3.41 -2.73
C ILE A 15 -13.72 2.87 -1.41
N ILE A 16 -15.03 2.97 -1.20
CA ILE A 16 -15.68 2.49 0.03
C ILE A 16 -15.46 0.99 0.21
N VAL A 17 -15.66 0.20 -0.85
CA VAL A 17 -15.44 -1.26 -0.81
C VAL A 17 -13.97 -1.58 -0.50
N GLY A 18 -13.03 -0.88 -1.13
CA GLY A 18 -11.60 -1.04 -0.87
C GLY A 18 -11.22 -0.75 0.59
N LEU A 19 -11.76 0.34 1.16
CA LEU A 19 -11.54 0.69 2.58
C LEU A 19 -12.14 -0.36 3.52
N LEU A 20 -13.36 -0.83 3.26
CA LEU A 20 -13.98 -1.89 4.05
C LEU A 20 -13.16 -3.17 4.01
N LEU A 21 -12.65 -3.56 2.83
CA LEU A 21 -11.80 -4.73 2.70
C LEU A 21 -10.49 -4.55 3.49
N ALA A 22 -9.85 -3.38 3.42
CA ALA A 22 -8.65 -3.08 4.20
C ALA A 22 -8.91 -3.21 5.71
N VAL A 23 -10.06 -2.72 6.20
CA VAL A 23 -10.48 -2.85 7.59
C VAL A 23 -10.65 -4.32 7.98
N VAL A 24 -11.32 -5.12 7.16
CA VAL A 24 -11.49 -6.56 7.40
C VAL A 24 -10.14 -7.27 7.47
N ILE A 25 -9.25 -7.01 6.52
CA ILE A 25 -7.89 -7.58 6.51
C ILE A 25 -7.13 -7.20 7.79
N MET A 26 -7.22 -5.95 8.24
CA MET A 26 -6.60 -5.51 9.49
C MET A 26 -7.14 -6.25 10.72
N PHE A 27 -8.45 -6.49 10.79
CA PHE A 27 -9.05 -7.25 11.89
C PHE A 27 -8.59 -8.71 11.89
N LEU A 28 -8.56 -9.37 10.72
CA LEU A 28 -8.07 -10.74 10.57
C LEU A 28 -6.59 -10.84 10.95
N ALA A 29 -5.75 -9.92 10.46
CA ALA A 29 -4.33 -9.87 10.80
C ALA A 29 -4.09 -9.69 12.31
N ARG A 30 -4.88 -8.83 12.97
CA ARG A 30 -4.86 -8.66 14.44
C ARG A 30 -5.28 -9.94 15.17
N GLY A 31 -6.30 -10.64 14.68
CA GLY A 31 -6.75 -11.91 15.25
C GLY A 31 -5.66 -12.99 15.22
N ILE A 32 -4.97 -13.10 14.08
CA ILE A 32 -3.84 -14.03 13.91
C ILE A 32 -2.68 -13.66 14.83
N SER A 33 -2.32 -12.38 14.88
CA SER A 33 -1.25 -11.85 15.74
C SER A 33 -1.45 -12.20 17.23
N ARG A 34 -2.69 -12.08 17.74
CA ARG A 34 -3.01 -12.41 19.14
C ARG A 34 -2.83 -13.89 19.48
N ARG A 35 -3.05 -14.79 18.51
CA ARG A 35 -2.93 -16.24 18.70
C ARG A 35 -1.49 -16.75 18.69
N GLN A 36 -0.55 -16.00 18.10
CA GLN A 36 0.84 -16.42 17.92
C GLN A 36 1.79 -15.87 19.00
N HIS A 37 1.29 -15.49 20.18
CA HIS A 37 2.06 -14.81 21.24
C HIS A 37 2.85 -13.62 20.66
N GLY A 38 2.15 -12.57 20.20
CA GLY A 38 2.70 -11.45 19.43
C GLY A 38 3.84 -10.61 20.04
N LEU A 39 4.41 -11.03 21.16
CA LEU A 39 5.59 -10.46 21.83
C LEU A 39 6.80 -11.41 21.82
N ASP A 40 6.67 -12.61 21.26
CA ASP A 40 7.78 -13.54 21.11
C ASP A 40 8.76 -13.03 20.04
N GLU A 41 10.06 -13.22 20.26
CA GLU A 41 11.11 -12.74 19.36
C GLU A 41 10.95 -13.31 17.95
N ARG A 42 10.49 -14.57 17.87
CA ARG A 42 10.20 -15.24 16.59
C ARG A 42 9.08 -14.55 15.83
N TYR A 43 8.04 -14.11 16.52
CA TYR A 43 6.94 -13.38 15.89
C TYR A 43 7.41 -12.02 15.37
N LEU A 44 8.20 -11.27 16.17
CA LEU A 44 8.78 -9.99 15.75
C LEU A 44 9.72 -10.14 14.55
N TYR A 45 10.52 -11.21 14.51
CA TYR A 45 11.38 -11.55 13.38
C TYR A 45 10.58 -11.81 12.11
N CYS A 46 9.56 -12.67 12.17
CA CYS A 46 8.67 -12.93 11.05
C CYS A 46 7.94 -11.66 10.57
N LEU A 47 7.44 -10.83 11.49
CA LEU A 47 6.76 -9.58 11.17
C LEU A 47 7.70 -8.58 10.46
N THR A 48 8.94 -8.47 10.92
CA THR A 48 9.93 -7.57 10.31
C THR A 48 10.26 -8.00 8.89
N LYS A 49 10.48 -9.30 8.66
CA LYS A 49 10.66 -9.85 7.30
C LYS A 49 9.42 -9.68 6.43
N ALA A 50 8.22 -9.90 6.98
CA ALA A 50 6.98 -9.72 6.26
C ALA A 50 6.78 -8.26 5.82
N LYS A 51 7.08 -7.29 6.70
CA LYS A 51 7.04 -5.86 6.37
C LYS A 51 8.04 -5.51 5.26
N ALA A 52 9.28 -5.97 5.36
CA ALA A 52 10.30 -5.75 4.32
C ALA A 52 9.89 -6.37 2.97
N PHE A 53 9.34 -7.58 2.97
CA PHE A 53 8.81 -8.21 1.76
C PHE A 53 7.61 -7.44 1.20
N SER A 54 6.67 -7.02 2.06
CA SER A 54 5.51 -6.24 1.64
C SER A 54 5.92 -4.92 0.98
N TRP A 55 7.00 -4.31 1.47
CA TRP A 55 7.59 -3.11 0.90
C TRP A 55 8.14 -3.33 -0.51
N ASN A 56 8.84 -4.44 -0.73
CA ASN A 56 9.32 -4.82 -2.06
C ASN A 56 8.15 -5.11 -3.01
N ALA A 57 7.12 -5.82 -2.52
CA ALA A 57 5.93 -6.14 -3.29
C ALA A 57 5.16 -4.87 -3.72
N THR A 58 5.01 -3.88 -2.83
CA THR A 58 4.35 -2.60 -3.16
C THR A 58 5.20 -1.75 -4.11
N THR A 59 6.53 -1.77 -4.01
CA THR A 59 7.41 -1.14 -5.00
C THR A 59 7.18 -1.69 -6.41
N VAL A 60 7.16 -3.03 -6.55
CA VAL A 60 6.90 -3.69 -7.83
C VAL A 60 5.48 -3.37 -8.33
N SER A 61 4.49 -3.40 -7.44
CA SER A 61 3.10 -3.11 -7.77
C SER A 61 2.91 -1.68 -8.28
N LEU A 62 3.53 -0.70 -7.62
CA LEU A 62 3.50 0.71 -8.05
C LEU A 62 4.22 0.89 -9.40
N ALA A 63 5.36 0.23 -9.62
CA ALA A 63 6.06 0.29 -10.90
C ALA A 63 5.21 -0.30 -12.05
N LEU A 64 4.52 -1.41 -11.83
CA LEU A 64 3.60 -1.99 -12.81
C LEU A 64 2.40 -1.07 -13.07
N ALA A 65 1.79 -0.52 -12.03
CA ALA A 65 0.70 0.45 -12.17
C ALA A 65 1.15 1.68 -12.96
N TRP A 66 2.38 2.14 -12.74
CA TRP A 66 2.97 3.27 -13.46
C TRP A 66 3.12 2.98 -14.96
N ILE A 67 3.66 1.80 -15.32
CA ILE A 67 3.78 1.35 -16.71
C ILE A 67 2.40 1.27 -17.38
N ILE A 68 1.42 0.66 -16.70
CA ILE A 68 0.06 0.52 -17.22
C ILE A 68 -0.57 1.89 -17.47
N ALA A 69 -0.42 2.84 -16.53
CA ALA A 69 -0.97 4.19 -16.69
C ALA A 69 -0.40 4.91 -17.92
N VAL A 70 0.91 4.79 -18.17
CA VAL A 70 1.53 5.36 -19.38
C VAL A 70 1.03 4.69 -20.65
N MET A 71 0.87 3.37 -20.65
CA MET A 71 0.42 2.64 -21.84
C MET A 71 -1.03 2.92 -22.21
N LEU A 72 -1.91 3.14 -21.24
CA LEU A 72 -3.33 3.35 -21.47
C LEU A 72 -3.69 4.83 -21.70
N ASP A 73 -3.19 5.72 -20.84
CA ASP A 73 -3.58 7.14 -20.82
C ASP A 73 -2.45 8.08 -21.29
N GLY A 74 -1.26 7.56 -21.59
CA GLY A 74 -0.08 8.38 -21.88
C GLY A 74 0.43 9.15 -20.66
N ILE A 75 1.12 10.26 -20.90
CA ILE A 75 1.54 11.18 -19.84
C ILE A 75 0.34 12.04 -19.45
N SER A 76 -0.41 11.59 -18.43
CA SER A 76 -1.62 12.24 -17.92
C SER A 76 -1.56 12.42 -16.40
N LEU A 77 -2.65 12.91 -15.79
CA LEU A 77 -2.73 13.10 -14.35
C LEU A 77 -2.41 11.80 -13.56
N SER A 78 -2.89 10.65 -14.03
CA SER A 78 -2.65 9.34 -13.41
C SER A 78 -1.15 9.02 -13.31
N PHE A 79 -0.38 9.34 -14.36
CA PHE A 79 1.07 9.18 -14.38
C PHE A 79 1.75 9.99 -13.27
N PHE A 80 1.41 11.27 -13.13
CA PHE A 80 2.00 12.13 -12.10
C PHE A 80 1.59 11.71 -10.69
N MET A 81 0.34 11.26 -10.51
CA MET A 81 -0.15 10.76 -9.23
C MET A 81 0.61 9.50 -8.78
N ILE A 82 0.80 8.53 -9.68
CA ILE A 82 1.56 7.31 -9.37
C ILE A 82 3.04 7.65 -9.13
N THR A 83 3.62 8.57 -9.92
CA THR A 83 4.99 9.06 -9.70
C THR A 83 5.15 9.66 -8.31
N ALA A 84 4.25 10.55 -7.90
CA ALA A 84 4.29 11.18 -6.58
C ALA A 84 4.19 10.13 -5.46
N LEU A 85 3.27 9.17 -5.59
CA LEU A 85 3.13 8.06 -4.64
C LEU A 85 4.39 7.18 -4.59
N PHE A 86 5.00 6.89 -5.73
CA PHE A 86 6.24 6.12 -5.79
C PHE A 86 7.40 6.84 -5.12
N VAL A 87 7.52 8.15 -5.31
CA VAL A 87 8.53 8.97 -4.62
C VAL A 87 8.28 8.99 -3.11
N ILE A 88 7.04 9.23 -2.67
CA ILE A 88 6.67 9.22 -1.24
C ILE A 88 6.96 7.85 -0.62
N HIS A 89 6.63 6.77 -1.33
CA HIS A 89 6.95 5.39 -0.95
C HIS A 89 8.45 5.29 -0.68
N CYS A 90 9.30 5.52 -1.68
CA CYS A 90 10.76 5.47 -1.53
C CYS A 90 11.30 6.37 -0.41
N LEU A 91 10.81 7.61 -0.30
CA LEU A 91 11.22 8.55 0.75
C LEU A 91 10.87 8.04 2.15
N SER A 92 9.74 7.36 2.33
CA SER A 92 9.37 6.82 3.64
C SER A 92 10.30 5.67 4.07
N SER A 93 10.77 4.84 3.14
CA SER A 93 11.81 3.84 3.45
C SER A 93 13.12 4.50 3.80
N LEU A 94 13.52 5.55 3.08
CA LEU A 94 14.74 6.30 3.36
C LEU A 94 14.68 6.96 4.75
N ALA A 95 13.57 7.61 5.07
CA ALA A 95 13.33 8.25 6.36
C ALA A 95 13.34 7.22 7.50
N ALA A 96 12.69 6.07 7.32
CA ALA A 96 12.72 4.99 8.31
C ALA A 96 14.14 4.47 8.54
N ASN A 97 14.89 4.23 7.47
CA ASN A 97 16.29 3.77 7.57
C ASN A 97 17.17 4.79 8.31
N PHE A 98 17.09 6.08 7.98
CA PHE A 98 17.85 7.10 8.69
C PHE A 98 17.49 7.17 10.17
N TYR A 99 16.20 7.14 10.50
CA TYR A 99 15.74 7.20 11.89
C TYR A 99 16.26 6.03 12.74
N TYR A 100 16.18 4.80 12.23
CA TYR A 100 16.63 3.63 12.97
C TYR A 100 18.15 3.47 12.96
N SER A 101 18.83 3.80 11.85
CA SER A 101 20.30 3.75 11.78
C SER A 101 20.97 4.76 12.70
N ALA A 102 20.35 5.91 12.97
CA ALA A 102 20.89 6.90 13.91
C ALA A 102 20.75 6.49 15.39
N ARG A 103 20.01 5.41 15.67
CA ARG A 103 19.74 4.89 17.02
C ARG A 103 20.39 3.54 17.30
N ASN A 104 21.11 3.00 16.30
CA ASN A 104 21.82 1.74 16.35
C ASN A 104 23.31 2.01 16.55
#